data_AF-A0A838VA54-F1
#
_entry.id   AF-A0A838VA54-F1
#
_cell.length_a   1.000
_cell.length_b   1.000
_cell.length_c   1.000
_cell.angle_alpha   90.00
_cell.angle_beta   90.00
_cell.angle_gamma   90.00
#
_symmetry.space_group_name_H-M   'P 1'
#
loop_
_entity.id
_entity.type
_entity.pdbx_description
1 polymer ?
#
loop_
_entity_poly.entity_id
_entity_poly.type
_entity_poly.pdbx_seq_one_letter_code
_entity_poly.pdbx_strand_id
1 'polypeptide(L)'
;MKKRHLLLPSLLIVSALFLVACGGGGSSDESEIEDAIETSATTGDPSNCTEFLTMKFVEQSSGESGKAALKACEKEEEEPESKAESVEVTEVEVDGSNATANAAITGGSLEGQTVSIALVEEDGWKLDELTGFAKFDQGAIAKLFETQLGKSGELSSEQTRCIVEGIEGAPAEELEGMILNSETTPIEELAEGCVS
;
A
#
# COMPACT_ATOMS: atom_id res chain seq x y z
N MET A 1 -58.32 -25.24 61.72
CA MET A 1 -57.37 -26.34 61.43
C MET A 1 -56.01 -25.73 61.13
N LYS A 2 -54.98 -26.06 61.93
CA LYS A 2 -53.57 -25.58 61.78
C LYS A 2 -52.72 -26.69 61.16
N LYS A 3 -51.87 -26.38 60.16
CA LYS A 3 -50.60 -27.05 59.80
C LYS A 3 -49.76 -26.03 58.99
N ARG A 4 -48.68 -25.47 59.58
CA ARG A 4 -47.26 -25.89 59.55
C ARG A 4 -46.62 -25.69 58.15
N HIS A 5 -45.83 -24.64 57.94
CA HIS A 5 -44.37 -24.48 58.17
C HIS A 5 -43.56 -24.74 56.89
N LEU A 6 -42.68 -23.79 56.52
CA LEU A 6 -41.22 -23.91 56.31
C LEU A 6 -40.74 -22.81 55.33
N LEU A 7 -39.84 -21.89 55.74
CA LEU A 7 -38.38 -21.81 55.39
C LEU A 7 -38.15 -21.56 53.88
N LEU A 8 -37.29 -20.69 53.34
CA LEU A 8 -36.23 -19.77 53.75
C LEU A 8 -35.90 -18.90 52.47
N PRO A 9 -35.08 -17.83 52.55
CA PRO A 9 -34.73 -16.89 51.47
C PRO A 9 -33.45 -17.30 50.69
N SER A 10 -33.27 -16.84 49.43
CA SER A 10 -32.00 -16.71 48.65
C SER A 10 -32.34 -16.18 47.24
N LEU A 11 -31.97 -14.96 46.85
CA LEU A 11 -30.69 -14.52 46.26
C LEU A 11 -30.32 -15.26 44.96
N LEU A 12 -30.39 -14.56 43.81
CA LEU A 12 -29.45 -14.70 42.69
C LEU A 12 -29.59 -13.49 41.74
N ILE A 13 -28.61 -12.59 41.84
CA ILE A 13 -28.29 -11.54 40.88
C ILE A 13 -27.67 -12.23 39.66
N VAL A 14 -28.22 -12.04 38.47
CA VAL A 14 -27.55 -12.42 37.22
C VAL A 14 -27.28 -11.14 36.43
N SER A 15 -26.11 -10.58 36.70
CA SER A 15 -25.48 -9.54 35.89
C SER A 15 -24.89 -10.18 34.64
N ALA A 16 -25.57 -10.08 33.50
CA ALA A 16 -24.99 -10.41 32.21
C ALA A 16 -24.22 -9.19 31.68
N LEU A 17 -22.99 -9.01 32.16
CA LEU A 17 -21.99 -8.16 31.51
C LEU A 17 -21.38 -8.96 30.36
N PHE A 18 -21.89 -8.78 29.15
CA PHE A 18 -21.18 -9.14 27.93
C PHE A 18 -20.10 -8.07 27.67
N LEU A 19 -19.00 -8.16 28.41
CA LEU A 19 -17.73 -7.59 27.96
C LEU A 19 -17.08 -8.67 27.08
N VAL A 20 -17.43 -8.65 25.79
CA VAL A 20 -16.64 -9.37 24.80
C VAL A 20 -15.27 -8.71 24.82
N ALA A 21 -14.28 -9.50 25.22
CA ALA A 21 -12.89 -9.13 25.25
C ALA A 21 -12.44 -8.75 23.83
N CYS A 22 -12.24 -7.45 23.62
CA CYS A 22 -11.51 -6.89 22.51
C CYS A 22 -10.03 -6.88 22.91
N GLY A 23 -9.15 -7.47 22.10
CA GLY A 23 -7.70 -7.43 22.34
C GLY A 23 -7.07 -8.82 22.35
N GLY A 24 -6.85 -9.36 21.16
CA GLY A 24 -6.17 -10.65 20.97
C GLY A 24 -5.84 -10.93 19.51
N GLY A 25 -5.24 -9.96 18.81
CA GLY A 25 -4.79 -10.10 17.42
C GLY A 25 -3.38 -9.53 17.13
N GLY A 26 -2.79 -8.74 18.02
CA GLY A 26 -1.58 -7.95 17.74
C GLY A 26 -0.25 -8.71 17.77
N SER A 27 -0.15 -9.87 17.13
CA SER A 27 1.17 -10.47 16.83
C SER A 27 1.08 -11.47 15.68
N SER A 28 -0.06 -12.14 15.48
CA SER A 28 -0.28 -12.97 14.28
C SER A 28 -0.63 -12.06 13.11
N ASP A 29 -1.62 -11.18 13.30
CA ASP A 29 -2.10 -10.27 12.26
C ASP A 29 -0.98 -9.34 11.80
N GLU A 30 -0.18 -8.80 12.73
CA GLU A 30 0.98 -7.96 12.40
C GLU A 30 1.98 -8.70 11.51
N SER A 31 2.36 -9.94 11.87
CA SER A 31 3.28 -10.75 11.06
C SER A 31 2.70 -11.12 9.70
N GLU A 32 1.39 -11.40 9.62
CA GLU A 32 0.72 -11.75 8.37
C GLU A 32 0.59 -10.53 7.44
N ILE A 33 0.38 -9.35 8.00
CA ILE A 33 0.38 -8.07 7.28
C ILE A 33 1.79 -7.76 6.75
N GLU A 34 2.81 -7.89 7.60
CA GLU A 34 4.22 -7.72 7.20
C GLU A 34 4.56 -8.68 6.05
N ASP A 35 4.24 -9.97 6.19
CA ASP A 35 4.47 -10.98 5.16
C ASP A 35 3.73 -10.66 3.85
N ALA A 36 2.48 -10.19 3.91
CA ALA A 36 1.71 -9.82 2.71
C ALA A 36 2.33 -8.62 1.96
N ILE A 37 2.75 -7.59 2.69
CA ILE A 37 3.40 -6.41 2.13
C ILE A 37 4.77 -6.78 1.55
N GLU A 38 5.60 -7.50 2.29
CA GLU A 38 6.92 -7.90 1.83
C GLU A 38 6.85 -8.83 0.61
N THR A 39 5.97 -9.82 0.65
CA THR A 39 5.83 -10.80 -0.45
C THR A 39 5.33 -10.13 -1.71
N SER A 40 4.28 -9.30 -1.64
CA SER A 40 3.74 -8.60 -2.81
C SER A 40 4.74 -7.62 -3.44
N ALA A 41 5.58 -6.96 -2.64
CA ALA A 41 6.52 -5.97 -3.16
C ALA A 41 7.84 -6.57 -3.69
N THR A 42 8.28 -7.70 -3.16
CA THR A 42 9.64 -8.23 -3.42
C THR A 42 9.65 -9.47 -4.31
N THR A 43 8.55 -10.21 -4.36
CA THR A 43 8.45 -11.37 -5.24
C THR A 43 8.01 -10.93 -6.64
N GLY A 44 8.09 -11.87 -7.59
CA GLY A 44 7.75 -11.62 -8.98
C GLY A 44 6.80 -12.68 -9.50
N ASP A 45 5.83 -13.02 -8.66
CA ASP A 45 4.88 -14.09 -8.92
C ASP A 45 3.56 -13.43 -9.37
N PRO A 46 3.12 -13.63 -10.62
CA PRO A 46 1.86 -13.07 -11.10
C PRO A 46 0.64 -13.43 -10.25
N SER A 47 0.70 -14.51 -9.45
CA SER A 47 -0.39 -14.86 -8.52
C SER A 47 -0.59 -13.84 -7.39
N ASN A 48 0.44 -13.05 -7.04
CA ASN A 48 0.37 -11.99 -6.03
C ASN A 48 -0.75 -10.99 -6.31
N CYS A 49 -0.99 -10.70 -7.60
CA CYS A 49 -2.06 -9.80 -8.06
C CYS A 49 -3.48 -10.23 -7.65
N THR A 50 -3.64 -11.47 -7.15
CA THR A 50 -4.91 -11.98 -6.62
C THR A 50 -4.82 -12.48 -5.17
N GLU A 51 -3.63 -12.92 -4.75
CA GLU A 51 -3.38 -13.47 -3.42
C GLU A 51 -3.15 -12.37 -2.38
N PHE A 52 -2.38 -11.32 -2.73
CA PHE A 52 -1.99 -10.27 -1.79
C PHE A 52 -2.59 -8.90 -2.13
N LEU A 53 -3.14 -8.73 -3.33
CA LEU A 53 -3.69 -7.46 -3.78
C LEU A 53 -5.20 -7.56 -3.97
N THR A 54 -5.93 -6.57 -3.48
CA THR A 54 -7.34 -6.41 -3.86
C THR A 54 -7.43 -5.90 -5.30
N MET A 55 -8.60 -6.05 -5.93
CA MET A 55 -8.83 -5.44 -7.24
C MET A 55 -8.71 -3.92 -7.19
N LYS A 56 -9.11 -3.28 -6.08
CA LYS A 56 -8.99 -1.82 -5.92
C LYS A 56 -7.53 -1.38 -5.98
N PHE A 57 -6.65 -2.07 -5.27
CA PHE A 57 -5.21 -1.80 -5.31
C PHE A 57 -4.64 -2.02 -6.71
N VAL A 58 -5.00 -3.13 -7.36
CA VAL A 58 -4.55 -3.45 -8.72
C VAL A 58 -4.99 -2.39 -9.74
N GLU A 59 -6.21 -1.87 -9.62
CA GLU A 59 -6.68 -0.76 -10.46
C GLU A 59 -5.94 0.55 -10.16
N GLN A 60 -5.70 0.84 -8.87
CA GLN A 60 -4.94 2.03 -8.46
C GLN A 60 -3.52 2.02 -9.00
N SER A 61 -2.77 0.92 -8.82
CA SER A 61 -1.36 0.84 -9.18
C SER A 61 -1.14 0.77 -10.69
N SER A 62 -2.02 0.09 -11.43
CA SER A 62 -1.90 -0.04 -12.88
C SER A 62 -2.44 1.14 -13.68
N GLY A 63 -3.32 1.95 -13.08
CA GLY A 63 -4.09 2.98 -13.80
C GLY A 63 -5.12 2.41 -14.78
N GLU A 64 -5.33 1.09 -14.81
CA GLU A 64 -6.33 0.42 -15.63
C GLU A 64 -7.53 -0.07 -14.79
N SER A 65 -8.52 -0.72 -15.41
CA SER A 65 -9.69 -1.26 -14.68
C SER A 65 -9.97 -2.74 -14.97
N GLY A 66 -10.45 -3.45 -13.95
CA GLY A 66 -10.90 -4.83 -13.99
C GLY A 66 -9.87 -5.80 -14.57
N LYS A 67 -10.27 -6.55 -15.60
CA LYS A 67 -9.39 -7.56 -16.22
C LYS A 67 -8.18 -6.97 -16.94
N ALA A 68 -8.22 -5.68 -17.29
CA ALA A 68 -7.11 -5.01 -17.93
C ALA A 68 -6.03 -4.71 -16.87
N ALA A 69 -6.46 -4.11 -15.74
CA ALA A 69 -5.64 -3.92 -14.54
C ALA A 69 -4.97 -5.21 -14.05
N LEU A 70 -5.73 -6.30 -13.93
CA LEU A 70 -5.17 -7.59 -13.51
C LEU A 70 -4.06 -8.08 -14.46
N LYS A 71 -4.24 -7.93 -15.77
CA LYS A 71 -3.21 -8.33 -16.74
C LYS A 71 -1.99 -7.41 -16.71
N ALA A 72 -2.20 -6.11 -16.46
CA ALA A 72 -1.12 -5.16 -16.30
C ALA A 72 -0.26 -5.53 -15.08
N CYS A 73 -0.90 -5.80 -13.93
CA CYS A 73 -0.25 -6.30 -12.73
C CYS A 73 0.51 -7.61 -12.98
N GLU A 74 -0.14 -8.64 -13.53
CA GLU A 74 0.49 -9.94 -13.81
C GLU A 74 1.72 -9.80 -14.71
N LYS A 75 1.70 -8.86 -15.65
CA LYS A 75 2.84 -8.58 -16.54
C LYS A 75 3.96 -7.85 -15.79
N GLU A 76 3.62 -6.87 -14.95
CA GLU A 76 4.59 -6.12 -14.16
C GLU A 76 5.35 -7.02 -13.18
N GLU A 77 4.68 -8.00 -12.58
CA GLU A 77 5.29 -9.05 -11.73
C GLU A 77 6.38 -9.86 -12.47
N GLU A 78 6.30 -9.97 -13.80
CA GLU A 78 7.33 -10.66 -14.60
C GLU A 78 8.58 -9.78 -14.83
N GLU A 79 8.46 -8.46 -14.68
CA GLU A 79 9.54 -7.51 -14.94
C GLU A 79 10.47 -7.40 -13.72
N PRO A 80 11.79 -7.66 -13.83
CA PRO A 80 12.67 -7.58 -12.65
C PRO A 80 12.84 -6.17 -12.08
N GLU A 81 12.64 -5.13 -12.90
CA GLU A 81 12.87 -3.74 -12.51
C GLU A 81 11.70 -3.10 -11.74
N SER A 82 10.53 -3.76 -11.68
CA SER A 82 9.37 -3.33 -10.89
C SER A 82 9.47 -3.72 -9.41
N LYS A 83 10.31 -4.70 -9.08
CA LYS A 83 10.37 -5.33 -7.75
C LYS A 83 11.23 -4.55 -6.79
N ALA A 84 10.76 -4.43 -5.55
CA ALA A 84 11.60 -3.98 -4.45
C ALA A 84 12.66 -5.05 -4.15
N GLU A 85 13.86 -4.60 -3.79
CA GLU A 85 14.88 -5.48 -3.21
C GLU A 85 14.53 -5.86 -1.76
N SER A 86 13.93 -4.93 -1.02
CA SER A 86 13.44 -5.14 0.34
C SER A 86 12.39 -4.10 0.73
N VAL A 87 11.54 -4.45 1.69
CA VAL A 87 10.60 -3.56 2.34
C VAL A 87 10.79 -3.62 3.85
N GLU A 88 10.79 -2.48 4.53
CA GLU A 88 10.70 -2.40 5.99
C GLU A 88 9.31 -1.90 6.37
N VAL A 89 8.54 -2.76 7.05
CA VAL A 89 7.18 -2.45 7.49
C VAL A 89 7.21 -1.89 8.92
N THR A 90 6.46 -0.81 9.14
CA THR A 90 6.37 -0.12 10.43
C THR A 90 4.95 0.42 10.64
N GLU A 91 4.64 0.85 11.87
CA GLU A 91 3.35 1.47 12.22
C GLU A 91 2.12 0.64 11.80
N VAL A 92 2.19 -0.68 12.00
CA VAL A 92 1.04 -1.57 11.75
C VAL A 92 -0.03 -1.31 12.81
N GLU A 93 -1.22 -0.92 12.36
CA GLU A 93 -2.40 -0.72 13.21
C GLU A 93 -3.56 -1.56 12.67
N VAL A 94 -4.10 -2.46 13.49
CA VAL A 94 -5.19 -3.37 13.12
C VAL A 94 -6.50 -2.93 13.78
N ASP A 95 -7.55 -2.73 12.98
CA ASP A 95 -8.93 -2.45 13.41
C ASP A 95 -9.91 -3.46 12.79
N GLY A 96 -10.09 -4.58 13.48
CA GLY A 96 -11.00 -5.65 13.06
C GLY A 96 -10.50 -6.34 11.80
N SER A 97 -11.20 -6.12 10.68
CA SER A 97 -10.85 -6.68 9.36
C SER A 97 -10.12 -5.68 8.46
N ASN A 98 -9.63 -4.58 9.02
CA ASN A 98 -8.86 -3.57 8.30
C ASN A 98 -7.56 -3.33 9.04
N ALA A 99 -6.54 -2.90 8.32
CA ALA A 99 -5.29 -2.45 8.91
C ALA A 99 -4.69 -1.30 8.12
N THR A 100 -3.76 -0.59 8.75
CA THR A 100 -2.86 0.36 8.09
C THR A 100 -1.43 0.04 8.44
N ALA A 101 -0.50 0.28 7.51
CA ALA A 101 0.93 0.12 7.74
C ALA A 101 1.72 1.11 6.90
N ASN A 102 2.96 1.37 7.31
CA ASN A 102 3.94 2.11 6.51
C ASN A 102 5.00 1.15 5.97
N ALA A 103 5.30 1.24 4.68
CA ALA A 103 6.29 0.40 4.02
C ALA A 103 7.41 1.27 3.43
N ALA A 104 8.62 1.17 3.98
CA ALA A 104 9.81 1.81 3.44
C ALA A 104 10.45 0.90 2.38
N ILE A 105 10.56 1.40 1.15
CA ILE A 105 10.90 0.59 -0.03
C ILE A 105 12.34 0.85 -0.46
N THR A 106 13.10 -0.23 -0.67
CA THR A 106 14.44 -0.20 -1.28
C THR A 106 14.43 -0.96 -2.60
N GLY A 107 14.94 -0.34 -3.66
CA GLY A 107 14.84 -0.85 -5.03
C GLY A 107 13.46 -0.64 -5.67
N GLY A 108 13.32 -1.07 -6.92
CA GLY A 108 12.07 -0.94 -7.69
C GLY A 108 11.71 0.49 -8.07
N SER A 109 10.45 0.69 -8.44
CA SER A 109 9.89 1.98 -8.91
C SER A 109 9.63 2.99 -7.79
N LEU A 110 9.60 2.54 -6.52
CA LEU A 110 9.35 3.36 -5.34
C LEU A 110 10.57 3.46 -4.42
N GLU A 111 11.78 3.31 -4.96
CA GLU A 111 13.02 3.40 -4.20
C GLU A 111 13.08 4.68 -3.35
N GLY A 112 13.37 4.52 -2.06
CA GLY A 112 13.56 5.62 -1.11
C GLY A 112 12.28 6.20 -0.52
N GLN A 113 11.11 5.74 -0.98
CA GLN A 113 9.81 6.16 -0.47
C GLN A 113 9.40 5.36 0.77
N THR A 114 8.60 5.98 1.63
CA THR A 114 7.81 5.27 2.65
C THR A 114 6.34 5.52 2.38
N VAL A 115 5.65 4.51 1.86
CA VAL A 115 4.23 4.56 1.49
C VAL A 115 3.34 4.14 2.66
N SER A 116 2.19 4.78 2.80
CA SER A 116 1.15 4.39 3.75
C SER A 116 0.09 3.57 3.04
N ILE A 117 -0.14 2.36 3.53
CA ILE A 117 -0.96 1.33 2.89
C ILE A 117 -2.15 1.00 3.78
N ALA A 118 -3.35 0.97 3.21
CA ALA A 118 -4.52 0.35 3.81
C ALA A 118 -4.61 -1.11 3.38
N LEU A 119 -4.97 -1.99 4.30
CA LEU A 119 -5.15 -3.41 4.09
C LEU A 119 -6.53 -3.88 4.57
N VAL A 120 -7.00 -4.97 3.98
CA VAL A 120 -8.25 -5.63 4.34
C VAL A 120 -8.04 -7.14 4.49
N GLU A 121 -8.70 -7.74 5.48
CA GLU A 121 -8.72 -9.19 5.69
C GLU A 121 -9.81 -9.83 4.82
N GLU A 122 -9.41 -10.47 3.72
CA GLU A 122 -10.28 -11.18 2.77
C GLU A 122 -9.65 -12.52 2.39
N ASP A 123 -9.89 -13.59 3.15
CA ASP A 123 -9.20 -14.89 2.98
C ASP A 123 -7.68 -14.87 3.21
N GLY A 124 -7.22 -13.80 3.85
CA GLY A 124 -5.84 -13.40 4.15
C GLY A 124 -5.74 -11.88 4.05
N TRP A 125 -4.69 -11.30 4.63
CA TRP A 125 -4.45 -9.86 4.54
C TRP A 125 -4.05 -9.47 3.11
N LYS A 126 -4.76 -8.49 2.55
CA LYS A 126 -4.50 -7.96 1.21
C LYS A 126 -4.33 -6.46 1.25
N LEU A 127 -3.45 -5.96 0.39
CA LEU A 127 -3.26 -4.53 0.15
C LEU A 127 -4.50 -4.00 -0.58
N ASP A 128 -5.14 -2.99 0.00
CA ASP A 128 -6.38 -2.39 -0.50
C ASP A 128 -6.13 -1.09 -1.26
N GLU A 129 -5.28 -0.21 -0.71
CA GLU A 129 -5.05 1.13 -1.25
C GLU A 129 -3.73 1.72 -0.74
N LEU A 130 -3.00 2.41 -1.62
CA LEU A 130 -2.01 3.40 -1.22
C LEU A 130 -2.74 4.67 -0.79
N THR A 131 -2.65 5.00 0.49
CA THR A 131 -3.38 6.12 1.09
C THR A 131 -2.55 7.40 1.18
N GLY A 132 -1.24 7.30 0.97
CA GLY A 132 -0.32 8.42 1.02
C GLY A 132 1.14 8.01 1.18
N PHE A 133 1.95 8.97 1.60
CA PHE A 133 3.35 8.77 1.95
C PHE A 133 3.60 9.20 3.40
N ALA A 134 4.09 8.27 4.23
CA ALA A 134 4.67 8.63 5.52
C ALA A 134 5.98 9.41 5.34
N LYS A 135 6.69 9.13 4.23
CA LYS A 135 7.85 9.90 3.78
C LYS A 135 7.93 9.88 2.26
N PHE A 136 7.79 11.06 1.66
CA PHE A 136 8.02 11.28 0.24
C PHE A 136 9.42 11.86 0.01
N ASP A 137 10.23 11.20 -0.81
CA ASP A 137 11.56 11.65 -1.21
C ASP A 137 11.55 12.00 -2.69
N GLN A 138 11.20 13.25 -2.98
CA GLN A 138 11.15 13.82 -4.33
C GLN A 138 12.50 13.73 -5.06
N GLY A 139 13.61 13.84 -4.34
CA GLY A 139 14.94 13.70 -4.94
C GLY A 139 15.24 12.27 -5.39
N ALA A 140 14.76 11.28 -4.63
CA ALA A 140 14.85 9.87 -5.04
C ALA A 140 14.02 9.60 -6.31
N ILE A 141 12.80 10.16 -6.41
CA ILE A 141 11.98 10.07 -7.64
C ILE A 141 12.71 10.72 -8.82
N ALA A 142 13.21 11.94 -8.66
CA ALA A 142 13.92 12.65 -9.71
C ALA A 142 15.13 11.85 -10.24
N LYS A 143 15.89 11.22 -9.32
CA LYS A 143 17.03 10.35 -9.66
C LYS A 143 16.60 9.06 -10.38
N LEU A 144 15.47 8.47 -10.00
CA LEU A 144 14.91 7.31 -10.69
C LEU A 144 14.57 7.66 -12.14
N PHE A 145 13.89 8.80 -12.35
CA PHE A 145 13.58 9.31 -13.69
C PHE A 145 14.84 9.59 -14.50
N GLU A 146 15.85 10.24 -13.92
CA GLU A 146 17.15 10.47 -14.57
C GLU A 146 17.75 9.15 -15.07
N THR A 147 17.72 8.12 -14.22
CA THR A 147 18.26 6.79 -14.53
C THR A 147 17.47 6.12 -15.64
N GLN A 148 16.14 6.12 -15.58
CA GLN A 148 15.28 5.48 -16.58
C GLN A 148 15.36 6.17 -17.95
N LEU A 149 15.26 7.50 -17.98
CA LEU A 149 15.39 8.30 -19.19
C LEU A 149 16.80 8.18 -19.79
N GLY A 150 17.82 8.12 -18.94
CA GLY A 150 19.20 7.89 -19.37
C GLY A 150 19.42 6.50 -19.98
N LYS A 151 18.74 5.47 -19.46
CA LYS A 151 18.77 4.09 -20.01
C LYS A 151 18.03 3.98 -21.35
N SER A 152 16.91 4.68 -21.54
CA SER A 152 16.14 4.58 -22.79
C SER A 152 16.90 5.16 -23.98
N GLY A 153 17.69 6.21 -23.76
CA GLY A 153 18.45 6.90 -24.81
C GLY A 153 17.57 7.68 -25.79
N GLU A 154 16.27 7.83 -25.49
CA GLU A 154 15.30 8.53 -26.33
C GLU A 154 15.40 10.06 -26.20
N LEU A 155 15.92 10.53 -25.07
CA LEU A 155 16.09 11.95 -24.77
C LEU A 155 17.57 12.34 -24.76
N SER A 156 17.83 13.59 -25.15
CA SER A 156 19.14 14.21 -24.95
C SER A 156 19.39 14.52 -23.47
N SER A 157 20.66 14.64 -23.07
CA SER A 157 21.01 15.00 -21.68
C SER A 157 20.42 16.33 -21.23
N GLU A 158 20.17 17.27 -22.15
CA GLU A 158 19.53 18.55 -21.84
C GLU A 158 18.03 18.37 -21.54
N GLN A 159 17.35 17.53 -22.31
CA GLN A 159 15.93 17.18 -22.09
C GLN A 159 15.76 16.39 -20.79
N THR A 160 16.61 15.39 -20.53
CA THR A 160 16.60 14.65 -19.26
C THR A 160 16.80 15.59 -18.08
N ARG A 161 17.79 16.50 -18.14
CA ARG A 161 18.02 17.48 -17.07
C ARG A 161 16.81 18.40 -16.87
N CYS A 162 16.22 18.90 -17.96
CA CYS A 162 15.02 19.74 -17.87
C CYS A 162 13.87 19.02 -17.14
N ILE A 163 13.63 17.74 -17.47
CA ILE A 163 12.58 16.94 -16.83
C ILE A 163 12.89 16.74 -15.34
N VAL A 164 14.12 16.38 -15.01
CA VAL A 164 14.58 16.19 -13.63
C VAL A 164 14.45 17.48 -12.81
N GLU A 165 14.88 18.62 -13.34
CA GLU A 165 14.72 19.93 -12.68
C GLU A 165 13.24 20.30 -12.51
N GLY A 166 12.38 19.92 -13.46
CA GLY A 166 10.93 20.08 -13.34
C GLY A 166 10.35 19.27 -12.20
N ILE A 167 10.74 18.00 -12.08
CA ILE A 167 10.31 17.13 -10.98
C ILE A 167 10.80 17.70 -9.66
N GLU A 168 12.07 18.10 -9.53
CA GLU A 168 12.62 18.70 -8.30
C GLU A 168 11.98 20.05 -7.93
N GLY A 169 11.45 20.77 -8.92
CA GLY A 169 10.78 22.07 -8.74
C GLY A 169 9.28 21.99 -8.48
N ALA A 170 8.64 20.84 -8.73
CA ALA A 170 7.21 20.66 -8.56
C ALA A 170 6.80 20.61 -7.07
N PRO A 171 5.57 21.03 -6.73
CA PRO A 171 5.01 20.80 -5.40
C PRO A 171 4.96 19.31 -5.06
N ALA A 172 5.38 18.94 -3.86
CA ALA A 172 5.37 17.55 -3.42
C ALA A 172 3.96 16.94 -3.48
N GLU A 173 2.93 17.70 -3.11
CA GLU A 173 1.54 17.22 -3.13
C GLU A 173 1.05 16.87 -4.54
N GLU A 174 1.56 17.56 -5.55
CA GLU A 174 1.25 17.27 -6.95
C GLU A 174 1.89 15.94 -7.35
N LEU A 175 3.17 15.75 -7.05
CA LEU A 175 3.89 14.51 -7.36
C LEU A 175 3.36 13.30 -6.59
N GLU A 176 3.01 13.47 -5.31
CA GLU A 176 2.36 12.42 -4.53
C GLU A 176 1.01 12.05 -5.15
N GLY A 177 0.20 13.04 -5.52
CA GLY A 177 -1.08 12.84 -6.19
C GLY A 177 -0.96 12.06 -7.50
N MET A 178 0.10 12.30 -8.27
CA MET A 178 0.34 11.56 -9.50
C MET A 178 0.58 10.07 -9.27
N ILE A 179 1.37 9.72 -8.25
CA ILE A 179 1.66 8.33 -7.92
C ILE A 179 0.41 7.65 -7.33
N LEU A 180 -0.29 8.33 -6.42
CA LEU A 180 -1.45 7.75 -5.73
C LEU A 180 -2.68 7.58 -6.63
N ASN A 181 -2.83 8.42 -7.64
CA ASN A 181 -3.98 8.42 -8.54
C ASN A 181 -3.65 7.90 -9.95
N SER A 182 -2.41 7.46 -10.19
CA SER A 182 -1.91 7.07 -11.51
C SER A 182 -2.16 8.14 -12.58
N GLU A 183 -2.04 9.42 -12.20
CA GLU A 183 -2.22 10.56 -13.10
C GLU A 183 -0.89 10.88 -13.80
N THR A 184 -0.81 10.67 -15.12
CA THR A 184 0.40 10.93 -15.92
C THR A 184 0.46 12.34 -16.50
N THR A 185 -0.67 13.06 -16.52
CA THR A 185 -0.81 14.37 -17.20
C THR A 185 0.25 15.39 -16.79
N PRO A 186 0.58 15.59 -15.50
CA PRO A 186 1.59 16.59 -15.15
C PRO A 186 3.01 16.24 -15.63
N ILE A 187 3.38 14.95 -15.67
CA ILE A 187 4.67 14.49 -16.23
C ILE A 187 4.68 14.71 -17.74
N GLU A 188 3.57 14.44 -18.42
CA GLU A 188 3.43 14.66 -19.86
C GLU A 188 3.59 16.15 -20.19
N GLU A 189 2.89 17.04 -19.49
CA GLU A 189 2.99 18.50 -19.68
C GLU A 189 4.42 19.00 -19.41
N LEU A 190 5.06 18.48 -18.36
CA LEU A 190 6.45 18.80 -18.02
C LEU A 190 7.42 18.30 -19.09
N ALA A 191 7.23 17.09 -19.60
CA ALA A 191 8.04 16.54 -20.69
C ALA A 191 7.85 17.33 -21.99
N GLU A 192 6.61 17.69 -22.35
CA GLU A 192 6.31 18.52 -23.52
C GLU A 192 7.02 19.87 -23.46
N GLY A 193 7.05 20.51 -22.29
CA GLY A 193 7.77 21.77 -22.06
C GLY A 193 9.30 21.66 -22.20
N CYS A 194 9.86 20.47 -22.05
CA CYS A 194 11.30 20.21 -22.16
C CYS A 194 11.74 19.77 -23.57
N VAL A 195 10.80 19.32 -24.41
CA VAL A 195 11.07 18.83 -25.78
C VAL A 195 10.80 19.91 -26.83
N SER A 196 10.17 21.03 -26.45
CA SER A 196 9.83 22.17 -27.32
C SER A 196 10.99 23.11 -27.63
#